data_AF-A0A2D6LCU6-F1
#
_entry.id   AF-A0A2D6LCU6-F1
#
_cell.length_a   1.000
_cell.length_b   1.000
_cell.length_c   1.000
_cell.angle_alpha   90.00
_cell.angle_beta   90.00
_cell.angle_gamma   90.00
#
_symmetry.space_group_name_H-M   'P 1'
#
loop_
_entity.id
_entity.type
_entity.pdbx_description
1 polymer ?
#
loop_
_entity_poly.entity_id
_entity_poly.type
_entity_poly.pdbx_seq_one_letter_code
_entity_poly.pdbx_strand_id
1 'polypeptide(L)'
;MLNRRINDAEIFIVIAEVRTLINSARTLYSRQEYQFAQRDLLDAQAQWATVKTEPQQEVEYWLDIVRTALLAKIGRDISDRDPLFQVMRQHLNYAQENYLGALNLLESRARIDALRKLDDVEKNLLNVLARYPYNDEANILNWKVLEIRDPDKYARDFSELIASARRNLSENVSQAYNDLQTVKLISPGFADLDELILNAEYALGIKTRPPDPVKTRQSVDFYAQAAELVESGDDEDLSAALELLDRALREDPDNAQAQDLKDTISAQLGGNVATSLASEDMRFYLQAVQLFLDNKAGEALLITNKLMQNPNNRNYPDLVNLQERIKASLQL
;
A
#
# COMPACT_ATOMS: atom_id res chain seq x y z
N MET A 1 13.02 26.17 26.98
CA MET A 1 13.44 26.55 25.60
C MET A 1 14.20 25.42 24.89
N LEU A 2 15.17 24.75 25.52
CA LEU A 2 15.92 23.65 24.88
C LEU A 2 15.05 22.43 24.53
N ASN A 3 14.20 21.96 25.47
CA ASN A 3 13.27 20.84 25.21
C ASN A 3 12.26 21.10 24.08
N ARG A 4 11.86 22.36 23.84
CA ARG A 4 10.93 22.72 22.76
C ARG A 4 11.59 22.54 21.39
N ARG A 5 12.80 23.12 21.23
CA ARG A 5 13.60 23.00 20.01
C ARG A 5 14.01 21.55 19.68
N ILE A 6 14.13 20.69 20.69
CA ILE A 6 14.42 19.26 20.50
C ILE A 6 13.18 18.54 19.96
N ASN A 7 12.01 18.78 20.55
CA ASN A 7 10.75 18.17 20.11
C ASN A 7 10.35 18.61 18.70
N ASP A 8 10.51 19.91 18.38
CA ASP A 8 10.16 20.45 17.06
C ASP A 8 11.09 19.92 15.96
N ALA A 9 12.38 19.74 16.30
CA ALA A 9 13.35 19.12 15.40
C ALA A 9 13.06 17.63 15.21
N GLU A 10 12.63 16.92 16.26
CA GLU A 10 12.27 15.51 16.22
C GLU A 10 11.02 15.27 15.33
N ILE A 11 9.99 16.11 15.45
CA ILE A 11 8.80 16.06 14.58
C ILE A 11 9.18 16.30 13.12
N PHE A 12 10.03 17.31 12.84
CA PHE A 12 10.48 17.59 11.48
C PHE A 12 11.27 16.41 10.87
N ILE A 13 12.17 15.80 11.66
CA ILE A 13 12.93 14.62 11.24
C ILE A 13 11.99 13.46 10.92
N VAL A 14 11.03 13.15 11.81
CA VAL A 14 10.09 12.05 11.59
C VAL A 14 9.22 12.28 10.35
N ILE A 15 8.72 13.49 10.11
CA ILE A 15 7.94 13.81 8.90
C ILE A 15 8.79 13.58 7.63
N ALA A 16 10.04 14.04 7.63
CA ALA A 16 10.95 13.87 6.49
C ALA A 16 11.33 12.39 6.25
N GLU A 17 11.53 11.61 7.32
CA GLU A 17 11.79 10.17 7.24
C GLU A 17 10.58 9.42 6.68
N VAL A 18 9.37 9.70 7.18
CA VAL A 18 8.10 9.14 6.68
C VAL A 18 7.94 9.44 5.19
N ARG A 19 8.19 10.67 4.74
CA ARG A 19 8.16 11.03 3.32
C ARG A 19 9.17 10.24 2.48
N THR A 20 10.38 10.04 3.00
CA THR A 20 11.42 9.23 2.33
C THR A 20 10.96 7.78 2.15
N LEU A 21 10.36 7.20 3.19
CA LEU A 21 9.82 5.83 3.15
C LEU A 21 8.65 5.70 2.18
N ILE A 22 7.72 6.66 2.14
CA ILE A 22 6.61 6.67 1.17
C ILE A 22 7.15 6.71 -0.26
N ASN A 23 8.11 7.60 -0.55
CA ASN A 23 8.70 7.73 -1.88
C ASN A 23 9.48 6.47 -2.31
N SER A 24 10.20 5.85 -1.37
CA SER A 24 10.83 4.54 -1.57
C SER A 24 9.80 3.48 -1.90
N ALA A 25 8.73 3.38 -1.10
CA ALA A 25 7.65 2.42 -1.31
C ALA A 25 6.96 2.59 -2.67
N ARG A 26 6.68 3.82 -3.10
CA ARG A 26 6.12 4.11 -4.45
C ARG A 26 7.06 3.65 -5.56
N THR A 27 8.37 3.88 -5.39
CA THR A 27 9.38 3.41 -6.34
C THR A 27 9.42 1.88 -6.40
N LEU A 28 9.46 1.21 -5.24
CA LEU A 28 9.41 -0.25 -5.14
C LEU A 28 8.11 -0.81 -5.74
N TYR A 29 6.98 -0.14 -5.50
CA TYR A 29 5.69 -0.47 -6.07
C TYR A 29 5.71 -0.46 -7.60
N SER A 30 6.25 0.61 -8.20
CA SER A 30 6.38 0.73 -9.65
C SER A 30 7.25 -0.36 -10.28
N ARG A 31 8.19 -0.93 -9.50
CA ARG A 31 9.04 -2.06 -9.87
C ARG A 31 8.43 -3.42 -9.53
N GLN A 32 7.19 -3.45 -9.04
CA GLN A 32 6.46 -4.65 -8.61
C GLN A 32 7.09 -5.39 -7.41
N GLU A 33 7.91 -4.67 -6.64
CA GLU A 33 8.59 -5.13 -5.42
C GLU A 33 7.69 -4.94 -4.19
N TYR A 34 6.47 -5.48 -4.26
CA TYR A 34 5.39 -5.20 -3.31
C TYR A 34 5.72 -5.56 -1.85
N GLN A 35 6.54 -6.59 -1.61
CA GLN A 35 6.96 -6.98 -0.26
C GLN A 35 7.85 -5.91 0.39
N PHE A 36 8.79 -5.36 -0.37
CA PHE A 36 9.66 -4.29 0.12
C PHE A 36 8.88 -2.99 0.27
N ALA A 37 7.98 -2.67 -0.67
CA ALA A 37 7.09 -1.52 -0.55
C ALA A 37 6.21 -1.61 0.71
N GLN A 38 5.67 -2.78 1.03
CA GLN A 38 4.87 -2.99 2.24
C GLN A 38 5.69 -2.73 3.50
N ARG A 39 6.93 -3.22 3.56
CA ARG A 39 7.81 -3.01 4.70
C ARG A 39 8.08 -1.52 4.92
N ASP A 40 8.50 -0.81 3.87
CA ASP A 40 8.80 0.62 3.97
C ASP A 40 7.57 1.43 4.43
N LEU A 41 6.35 1.06 4.01
CA LEU A 41 5.12 1.70 4.48
C LEU A 41 4.74 1.34 5.92
N LEU A 42 4.98 0.11 6.37
CA LEU A 42 4.77 -0.27 7.78
C LEU A 42 5.77 0.46 8.68
N ASP A 43 7.01 0.62 8.23
CA ASP A 43 8.03 1.41 8.93
C ASP A 43 7.59 2.89 8.99
N ALA A 44 7.06 3.44 7.90
CA ALA A 44 6.52 4.80 7.85
C ALA A 44 5.33 4.98 8.81
N GLN A 45 4.41 4.01 8.86
CA GLN A 45 3.28 4.00 9.79
C GLN A 45 3.76 4.02 11.24
N ALA A 46 4.75 3.18 11.57
CA ALA A 46 5.31 3.09 12.91
C ALA A 46 6.04 4.38 13.32
N GLN A 47 6.81 4.99 12.42
CA GLN A 47 7.48 6.27 12.66
C GLN A 47 6.47 7.41 12.86
N TRP A 48 5.46 7.50 12.01
CA TRP A 48 4.43 8.54 12.14
C TRP A 48 3.70 8.48 13.50
N ALA A 49 3.39 7.27 13.96
CA ALA A 49 2.73 7.03 15.24
C ALA A 49 3.54 7.47 16.47
N THR A 50 4.85 7.76 16.34
CA THR A 50 5.66 8.27 17.47
C THR A 50 5.42 9.75 17.75
N VAL A 51 4.94 10.51 16.75
CA VAL A 51 4.79 11.98 16.82
C VAL A 51 3.37 12.46 16.58
N LYS A 52 2.49 11.63 16.00
CA LYS A 52 1.09 11.95 15.70
C LYS A 52 0.17 10.79 16.11
N THR A 53 -1.01 11.12 16.65
CA THR A 53 -2.03 10.15 17.06
C THR A 53 -2.94 9.72 15.90
N GLU A 54 -3.13 10.59 14.92
CA GLU A 54 -3.93 10.34 13.73
C GLU A 54 -3.12 9.55 12.70
N PRO A 55 -3.68 8.55 12.02
CA PRO A 55 -2.99 7.83 10.94
C PRO A 55 -2.61 8.76 9.79
N GLN A 56 -1.45 8.53 9.18
CA GLN A 56 -1.12 9.20 7.93
C GLN A 56 -1.85 8.54 6.76
N GLN A 57 -2.85 9.23 6.24
CA GLN A 57 -3.73 8.82 5.15
C GLN A 57 -2.96 8.32 3.91
N GLU A 58 -1.86 8.96 3.54
CA GLU A 58 -1.07 8.52 2.38
C GLU A 58 -0.41 7.15 2.60
N VAL A 59 0.06 6.87 3.83
CA VAL A 59 0.61 5.57 4.19
C VAL A 59 -0.48 4.50 4.13
N GLU A 60 -1.65 4.77 4.71
CA GLU A 60 -2.79 3.84 4.68
C GLU A 60 -3.24 3.52 3.26
N TYR A 61 -3.34 4.54 2.41
CA TYR A 61 -3.71 4.40 1.01
C TYR A 61 -2.76 3.49 0.24
N TRP A 62 -1.45 3.75 0.33
CA TRP A 62 -0.46 2.93 -0.34
C TRP A 62 -0.37 1.52 0.26
N LEU A 63 -0.60 1.35 1.57
CA LEU A 63 -0.64 0.03 2.20
C LEU A 63 -1.77 -0.84 1.64
N ASP A 64 -2.96 -0.26 1.42
CA ASP A 64 -4.10 -0.98 0.86
C ASP A 64 -3.83 -1.46 -0.58
N ILE A 65 -3.28 -0.56 -1.42
CA ILE A 65 -2.88 -0.88 -2.79
C ILE A 65 -1.82 -1.99 -2.81
N VAL A 66 -0.78 -1.87 -1.99
CA VAL A 66 0.30 -2.86 -1.90
C VAL A 66 -0.22 -4.21 -1.42
N ARG A 67 -1.09 -4.24 -0.41
CA ARG A 67 -1.71 -5.47 0.10
C ARG A 67 -2.56 -6.14 -0.98
N THR A 68 -3.33 -5.36 -1.71
CA THR A 68 -4.14 -5.84 -2.84
C THR A 68 -3.26 -6.47 -3.94
N ALA A 69 -2.16 -5.81 -4.30
CA ALA A 69 -1.19 -6.35 -5.25
C ALA A 69 -0.50 -7.64 -4.75
N LEU A 70 -0.19 -7.71 -3.45
CA LEU A 70 0.35 -8.92 -2.82
C LEU A 70 -0.64 -10.08 -2.85
N LEU A 71 -1.92 -9.83 -2.52
CA LEU A 71 -2.99 -10.83 -2.58
C LEU A 71 -3.14 -11.39 -4.00
N ALA A 72 -3.04 -10.53 -5.01
CA ALA A 72 -3.10 -10.94 -6.41
C ALA A 72 -1.91 -11.80 -6.87
N LYS A 73 -0.77 -11.76 -6.15
CA LYS A 73 0.40 -12.62 -6.40
C LYS A 73 0.37 -13.95 -5.63
N ILE A 74 -0.51 -14.11 -4.64
CA ILE A 74 -0.53 -15.33 -3.82
C ILE A 74 -0.82 -16.55 -4.68
N GLY A 75 0.01 -17.59 -4.53
CA GLY A 75 -0.12 -18.86 -5.24
C GLY A 75 0.48 -18.88 -6.64
N ARG A 76 0.96 -17.75 -7.16
CA ARG A 76 1.74 -17.67 -8.41
C ARG A 76 3.20 -18.05 -8.21
N ASP A 77 3.75 -17.66 -7.06
CA ASP A 77 5.05 -18.13 -6.57
C ASP A 77 4.89 -18.94 -5.28
N ILE A 78 5.87 -19.81 -5.03
CA ILE A 78 5.98 -20.58 -3.79
C ILE A 78 6.96 -19.85 -2.88
N SER A 79 6.45 -19.36 -1.74
CA SER A 79 7.26 -18.66 -0.74
C SER A 79 8.35 -19.57 -0.17
N ASP A 80 9.55 -19.04 0.08
CA ASP A 80 10.65 -19.75 0.75
C ASP A 80 10.31 -20.19 2.18
N ARG A 81 9.33 -19.53 2.80
CA ARG A 81 8.77 -19.85 4.11
C ARG A 81 7.65 -20.90 4.05
N ASP A 82 7.20 -21.30 2.86
CA ASP A 82 6.19 -22.34 2.73
C ASP A 82 6.78 -23.70 3.19
N PRO A 83 6.12 -24.46 4.08
CA PRO A 83 6.60 -25.76 4.51
C PRO A 83 6.88 -26.76 3.38
N LEU A 84 6.19 -26.61 2.25
CA LEU A 84 6.35 -27.46 1.06
C LEU A 84 7.36 -26.90 0.06
N PHE A 85 7.97 -25.73 0.32
CA PHE A 85 8.85 -25.04 -0.63
C PHE A 85 9.92 -25.97 -1.21
N GLN A 86 10.69 -26.65 -0.35
CA GLN A 86 11.79 -27.52 -0.79
C GLN A 86 11.29 -28.67 -1.69
N VAL A 87 10.17 -29.29 -1.32
CA VAL A 87 9.59 -30.42 -2.08
C VAL A 87 9.07 -29.93 -3.44
N MET A 88 8.38 -28.80 -3.48
CA MET A 88 7.81 -28.26 -4.71
C MET A 88 8.90 -27.71 -5.64
N ARG A 89 9.91 -27.03 -5.10
CA ARG A 89 11.10 -26.62 -5.87
C ARG A 89 11.80 -27.82 -6.48
N GLN A 90 11.89 -28.95 -5.79
CA GLN A 90 12.46 -30.17 -6.35
C GLN A 90 11.65 -30.67 -7.56
N HIS A 91 10.31 -30.73 -7.46
CA HIS A 91 9.47 -31.10 -8.59
C HIS A 91 9.61 -30.15 -9.78
N LEU A 92 9.64 -28.84 -9.54
CA LEU A 92 9.84 -27.82 -10.57
C LEU A 92 11.21 -27.98 -11.26
N ASN A 93 12.27 -28.17 -10.48
CA ASN A 93 13.62 -28.36 -11.03
C ASN A 93 13.70 -29.63 -11.91
N TYR A 94 13.10 -30.75 -11.48
CA TYR A 94 13.05 -31.96 -12.30
C TYR A 94 12.19 -31.80 -13.56
N ALA A 95 11.06 -31.09 -13.46
CA ALA A 95 10.23 -30.77 -14.63
C ALA A 95 11.03 -29.94 -15.65
N GLN A 96 11.73 -28.90 -15.19
CA GLN A 96 12.57 -28.06 -16.03
C GLN A 96 13.72 -28.84 -16.68
N GLU A 97 14.43 -29.68 -15.92
CA GLU A 97 15.52 -30.51 -16.44
C GLU A 97 15.02 -31.49 -17.52
N ASN A 98 13.90 -32.18 -17.26
CA ASN A 98 13.31 -33.11 -18.22
C ASN A 98 12.79 -32.39 -19.48
N TYR A 99 12.23 -31.19 -19.33
CA TYR A 99 11.79 -30.37 -20.47
C TYR A 99 12.98 -30.00 -21.36
N LEU A 100 14.07 -29.48 -20.80
CA LEU A 100 15.28 -29.15 -21.54
C LEU A 100 15.89 -30.40 -22.21
N GLY A 101 15.89 -31.53 -21.51
CA GLY A 101 16.31 -32.82 -22.06
C GLY A 101 15.44 -33.26 -23.24
N ALA A 102 14.12 -33.06 -23.17
CA ALA A 102 13.21 -33.36 -24.27
C ALA A 102 13.49 -32.49 -25.50
N LEU A 103 13.77 -31.19 -25.33
CA LEU A 103 14.13 -30.30 -26.44
C LEU A 103 15.39 -30.80 -27.17
N ASN A 104 16.45 -31.14 -26.45
CA ASN A 104 17.69 -31.69 -27.03
C ASN A 104 17.44 -33.00 -27.81
N LEU A 105 16.55 -33.86 -27.30
CA LEU A 105 16.17 -35.11 -27.95
C LEU A 105 15.35 -34.84 -29.22
N LEU A 106 14.47 -33.84 -29.23
CA LEU A 106 13.73 -33.44 -30.43
C LEU A 106 14.65 -32.89 -31.52
N GLU A 107 15.63 -32.07 -31.15
CA GLU A 107 16.67 -31.59 -32.08
C GLU A 107 17.46 -32.76 -32.67
N SER A 108 17.77 -33.77 -31.84
CA SER A 108 18.44 -35.00 -32.25
C SER A 108 17.51 -36.02 -32.95
N ARG A 109 16.27 -35.64 -33.25
CA ARG A 109 15.22 -36.47 -33.88
C ARG A 109 14.82 -37.73 -33.09
N ALA A 110 15.17 -37.81 -31.81
CA ALA A 110 14.83 -38.89 -30.89
C ALA A 110 13.44 -38.66 -30.26
N ARG A 111 12.40 -38.59 -31.09
CA ARG A 111 11.05 -38.16 -30.67
C ARG A 111 10.43 -39.03 -29.58
N ILE A 112 10.62 -40.35 -29.62
CA ILE A 112 10.03 -41.26 -28.61
C ILE A 112 10.60 -40.98 -27.23
N ASP A 113 11.92 -40.79 -27.13
CA ASP A 113 12.58 -40.51 -25.85
C ASP A 113 12.26 -39.10 -25.34
N ALA A 114 12.12 -38.13 -26.25
CA ALA A 114 11.64 -36.80 -25.91
C ALA A 114 10.23 -36.86 -25.29
N LEU A 115 9.30 -37.62 -25.88
CA LEU A 115 7.94 -37.75 -25.36
C LEU A 115 7.91 -38.39 -23.97
N ARG A 116 8.76 -39.39 -23.69
CA ARG A 116 8.90 -39.97 -22.34
C ARG A 116 9.37 -38.95 -21.33
N LYS A 117 10.34 -38.10 -21.70
CA LYS A 117 10.79 -36.99 -20.86
C LYS A 117 9.65 -36.01 -20.59
N LEU A 118 8.85 -35.67 -21.58
CA LEU A 118 7.67 -34.81 -21.41
C LEU A 118 6.60 -35.43 -20.51
N ASP A 119 6.39 -36.75 -20.54
CA ASP A 119 5.49 -37.42 -19.60
C ASP A 119 5.99 -37.25 -18.14
N ASP A 120 7.31 -37.26 -17.91
CA ASP A 120 7.88 -37.00 -16.60
C ASP A 120 7.79 -35.52 -16.18
N VAL A 121 7.81 -34.59 -17.14
CA VAL A 121 7.48 -33.18 -16.89
C VAL A 121 6.06 -33.08 -16.35
N GLU A 122 5.07 -33.58 -17.09
CA GLU A 122 3.64 -33.50 -16.72
C GLU A 122 3.37 -34.11 -15.33
N LYS A 123 3.98 -35.25 -14.99
CA LYS A 123 3.85 -35.86 -13.64
C LYS A 123 4.35 -34.94 -12.54
N ASN A 124 5.51 -34.30 -12.73
CA ASN A 124 6.07 -33.39 -11.73
C ASN A 124 5.24 -32.11 -11.61
N LEU A 125 4.78 -31.57 -12.74
CA LEU A 125 3.91 -30.40 -12.74
C LEU A 125 2.57 -30.67 -12.06
N LEU A 126 1.99 -31.86 -12.24
CA LEU A 126 0.74 -32.24 -11.57
C LEU A 126 0.86 -32.20 -10.05
N ASN A 127 2.00 -32.63 -9.48
CA ASN A 127 2.24 -32.54 -8.03
C ASN A 127 2.28 -31.08 -7.54
N VAL A 128 2.87 -30.18 -8.32
CA VAL A 128 2.94 -28.75 -7.99
C VAL A 128 1.56 -28.10 -8.13
N LEU A 129 0.91 -28.26 -9.28
CA LEU A 129 -0.37 -27.62 -9.61
C LEU A 129 -1.53 -28.12 -8.74
N ALA A 130 -1.46 -29.35 -8.21
CA ALA A 130 -2.44 -29.86 -7.25
C ALA A 130 -2.49 -29.02 -5.96
N ARG A 131 -1.37 -28.40 -5.57
CA ARG A 131 -1.27 -27.57 -4.36
C ARG A 131 -1.21 -26.07 -4.66
N TYR A 132 -0.60 -25.69 -5.78
CA TYR A 132 -0.43 -24.31 -6.23
C TYR A 132 -0.98 -24.16 -7.66
N PRO A 133 -2.31 -24.11 -7.82
CA PRO A 133 -2.95 -24.15 -9.15
C PRO A 133 -2.53 -23.00 -10.07
N TYR A 134 -2.14 -21.85 -9.49
CA TYR A 134 -1.75 -20.66 -10.22
C TYR A 134 -0.24 -20.48 -10.38
N ASN A 135 0.58 -21.49 -10.00
CA ASN A 135 2.03 -21.34 -10.02
C ASN A 135 2.54 -21.04 -11.44
N ASP A 136 3.29 -19.95 -11.59
CA ASP A 136 3.71 -19.44 -12.91
C ASP A 136 4.67 -20.41 -13.60
N GLU A 137 5.72 -20.86 -12.90
CA GLU A 137 6.73 -21.78 -13.45
C GLU A 137 6.08 -23.07 -13.96
N ALA A 138 5.20 -23.68 -13.15
CA ALA A 138 4.51 -24.90 -13.52
C ALA A 138 3.52 -24.71 -14.67
N ASN A 139 2.70 -23.65 -14.65
CA ASN A 139 1.73 -23.40 -15.71
C ASN A 139 2.43 -23.12 -17.04
N ILE A 140 3.49 -22.29 -17.06
CA ILE A 140 4.25 -22.01 -18.28
C ILE A 140 4.84 -23.29 -18.87
N LEU A 141 5.48 -24.12 -18.04
CA LEU A 141 6.02 -25.40 -18.49
C LEU A 141 4.92 -26.28 -19.06
N ASN A 142 3.76 -26.36 -18.42
CA ASN A 142 2.62 -27.15 -18.90
C ASN A 142 2.15 -26.70 -20.29
N TRP A 143 2.04 -25.39 -20.52
CA TRP A 143 1.71 -24.83 -21.85
C TRP A 143 2.76 -25.15 -22.90
N LYS A 144 4.04 -25.05 -22.57
CA LYS A 144 5.15 -25.41 -23.47
C LYS A 144 5.15 -26.90 -23.83
N VAL A 145 4.85 -27.77 -22.87
CA VAL A 145 4.69 -29.20 -23.13
C VAL A 145 3.51 -29.44 -24.08
N LEU A 146 2.37 -28.79 -23.84
CA LEU A 146 1.20 -28.93 -24.69
C LEU A 146 1.48 -28.49 -26.13
N GLU A 147 2.18 -27.38 -26.33
CA GLU A 147 2.60 -26.89 -27.65
C GLU A 147 3.41 -27.94 -28.44
N ILE A 148 4.30 -28.66 -27.77
CA ILE A 148 5.13 -29.70 -28.40
C ILE A 148 4.32 -30.96 -28.71
N ARG A 149 3.44 -31.36 -27.79
CA ARG A 149 2.72 -32.65 -27.87
C ARG A 149 1.53 -32.58 -28.82
N ASP A 150 0.76 -31.50 -28.74
CA ASP A 150 -0.48 -31.30 -29.47
C ASP A 150 -0.65 -29.80 -29.81
N PRO A 151 0.01 -29.32 -30.89
CA PRO A 151 -0.06 -27.93 -31.33
C PRO A 151 -1.48 -27.46 -31.61
N ASP A 152 -2.35 -28.34 -32.10
CA ASP A 152 -3.73 -28.02 -32.42
C ASP A 152 -4.55 -27.79 -31.15
N LYS A 153 -4.36 -28.64 -30.13
CA LYS A 153 -4.97 -28.43 -28.81
C LYS A 153 -4.41 -27.21 -28.12
N TYR A 154 -3.10 -26.98 -28.19
CA TYR A 154 -2.49 -25.74 -27.70
C TYR A 154 -3.17 -24.51 -28.29
N ALA A 155 -3.30 -24.44 -29.62
CA ALA A 155 -3.90 -23.29 -30.29
C ALA A 155 -5.36 -23.06 -29.86
N ARG A 156 -6.15 -24.13 -29.73
CA ARG A 156 -7.55 -24.05 -29.26
C ARG A 156 -7.62 -23.58 -27.80
N ASP A 157 -6.89 -24.23 -26.91
CA ASP A 157 -6.96 -23.95 -25.47
C ASP A 157 -6.41 -22.57 -25.14
N PHE A 158 -5.36 -22.13 -25.84
CA PHE A 158 -4.79 -20.78 -25.67
C PHE A 158 -5.77 -19.71 -26.15
N SER A 159 -6.48 -19.94 -27.27
CA SER A 159 -7.55 -19.06 -27.73
C SER A 159 -8.70 -18.98 -26.72
N GLU A 160 -9.10 -20.11 -26.12
CA GLU A 160 -10.14 -20.14 -25.10
C GLU A 160 -9.70 -19.42 -23.81
N LEU A 161 -8.43 -19.57 -23.40
CA LEU A 161 -7.87 -18.85 -22.24
C LEU A 161 -8.06 -17.33 -22.39
N ILE A 162 -7.72 -16.78 -23.57
CA ILE A 162 -7.87 -15.34 -23.84
C ILE A 162 -9.34 -14.93 -23.89
N ALA A 163 -10.20 -15.72 -24.55
CA ALA A 163 -11.63 -15.45 -24.64
C ALA A 163 -12.31 -15.49 -23.25
N SER A 164 -11.94 -16.47 -22.43
CA SER A 164 -12.33 -16.57 -21.01
C SER A 164 -11.86 -15.36 -20.22
N ALA A 165 -10.58 -14.99 -20.31
CA ALA A 165 -10.03 -13.85 -19.60
C ALA A 165 -10.77 -12.55 -19.93
N ARG A 166 -11.10 -12.31 -21.21
CA ARG A 166 -11.88 -11.13 -21.64
C ARG A 166 -13.30 -11.12 -21.06
N ARG A 167 -14.00 -12.26 -21.00
CA ARG A 167 -15.32 -12.36 -20.35
C ARG A 167 -15.24 -12.12 -18.84
N ASN A 168 -14.23 -12.72 -18.22
CA ASN A 168 -14.02 -12.61 -16.78
C ASN A 168 -13.65 -11.19 -16.33
N LEU A 169 -13.24 -10.28 -17.22
CA LEU A 169 -13.05 -8.86 -16.86
C LEU A 169 -14.31 -8.20 -16.28
N SER A 170 -15.50 -8.68 -16.64
CA SER A 170 -16.76 -8.22 -16.04
C SER A 170 -17.34 -9.16 -14.98
N GLU A 171 -17.04 -10.46 -15.04
CA GLU A 171 -17.67 -11.48 -14.19
C GLU A 171 -16.81 -11.86 -12.98
N ASN A 172 -15.49 -11.96 -13.17
CA ASN A 172 -14.52 -12.37 -12.16
C ASN A 172 -13.14 -11.80 -12.48
N VAL A 173 -12.93 -10.53 -12.11
CA VAL A 173 -11.73 -9.78 -12.45
C VAL A 173 -10.45 -10.46 -11.93
N SER A 174 -10.50 -11.09 -10.76
CA SER A 174 -9.36 -11.81 -10.20
C SER A 174 -8.92 -12.98 -11.08
N GLN A 175 -9.87 -13.77 -11.60
CA GLN A 175 -9.57 -14.84 -12.54
C GLN A 175 -9.05 -14.28 -13.87
N ALA A 176 -9.70 -13.23 -14.40
CA ALA A 176 -9.26 -12.57 -15.63
C ALA A 176 -7.81 -12.09 -15.53
N TYR A 177 -7.48 -11.38 -14.46
CA TYR A 177 -6.12 -10.92 -14.20
C TYR A 177 -5.14 -12.09 -14.16
N ASN A 178 -5.48 -13.17 -13.47
CA ASN A 178 -4.60 -14.33 -13.38
C ASN A 178 -4.32 -14.97 -14.75
N ASP A 179 -5.36 -15.15 -15.56
CA ASP A 179 -5.27 -15.70 -16.90
C ASP A 179 -4.44 -14.77 -17.82
N LEU A 180 -4.67 -13.46 -17.76
CA LEU A 180 -3.92 -12.47 -18.54
C LEU A 180 -2.43 -12.42 -18.19
N GLN A 181 -2.09 -12.53 -16.90
CA GLN A 181 -0.69 -12.64 -16.48
C GLN A 181 -0.06 -13.94 -17.01
N THR A 182 -0.79 -15.06 -17.04
CA THR A 182 -0.34 -16.30 -17.67
C THR A 182 -0.10 -16.09 -19.17
N VAL A 183 -1.02 -15.42 -19.87
CA VAL A 183 -0.85 -15.03 -21.29
C VAL A 183 0.40 -14.19 -21.47
N LYS A 184 0.68 -13.22 -20.59
CA LYS A 184 1.87 -12.37 -20.64
C LYS A 184 3.18 -13.15 -20.55
N LEU A 185 3.20 -14.20 -19.75
CA LEU A 185 4.39 -15.04 -19.59
C LEU A 185 4.62 -15.98 -20.78
N ILE A 186 3.55 -16.41 -21.44
CA ILE A 186 3.60 -17.32 -22.60
C ILE A 186 3.82 -16.56 -23.91
N SER A 187 3.07 -15.48 -24.12
CA SER A 187 3.07 -14.65 -25.32
C SER A 187 3.02 -13.15 -24.97
N PRO A 188 4.17 -12.56 -24.59
CA PRO A 188 4.25 -11.17 -24.15
C PRO A 188 3.77 -10.16 -25.21
N GLY A 189 3.84 -10.52 -26.49
CA GLY A 189 3.45 -9.67 -27.62
C GLY A 189 2.01 -9.85 -28.10
N PHE A 190 1.15 -10.50 -27.32
CA PHE A 190 -0.25 -10.68 -27.69
C PHE A 190 -0.98 -9.34 -27.78
N ALA A 191 -1.79 -9.14 -28.82
CA ALA A 191 -2.46 -7.86 -29.08
C ALA A 191 -3.40 -7.46 -27.94
N ASP A 192 -3.37 -6.16 -27.60
CA ASP A 192 -4.12 -5.52 -26.51
C ASP A 192 -3.86 -6.08 -25.10
N LEU A 193 -2.89 -6.99 -24.94
CA LEU A 193 -2.68 -7.67 -23.66
C LEU A 193 -2.36 -6.71 -22.51
N ASP A 194 -1.46 -5.76 -22.75
CA ASP A 194 -1.08 -4.77 -21.74
C ASP A 194 -2.28 -3.90 -21.33
N GLU A 195 -3.16 -3.55 -22.27
CA GLU A 195 -4.38 -2.79 -21.98
C GLU A 195 -5.38 -3.61 -21.15
N LEU A 196 -5.56 -4.89 -21.48
CA LEU A 196 -6.44 -5.79 -20.71
C LEU A 196 -5.93 -5.99 -19.29
N ILE A 197 -4.62 -6.18 -19.12
CA ILE A 197 -3.98 -6.28 -17.81
C ILE A 197 -4.17 -4.99 -17.04
N LEU A 198 -3.91 -3.85 -17.67
CA LEU A 198 -4.06 -2.54 -17.04
C LEU A 198 -5.50 -2.30 -16.56
N ASN A 199 -6.49 -2.66 -17.38
CA ASN A 199 -7.90 -2.57 -17.01
C ASN A 199 -8.26 -3.48 -15.83
N ALA A 200 -7.72 -4.70 -15.80
CA ALA A 200 -7.88 -5.61 -14.68
C ALA A 200 -7.21 -5.07 -13.41
N GLU A 201 -6.00 -4.51 -13.52
CA GLU A 201 -5.27 -3.88 -12.41
C GLU A 201 -6.05 -2.70 -11.82
N TYR A 202 -6.68 -1.87 -12.66
CA TYR A 202 -7.58 -0.81 -12.20
C TYR A 202 -8.82 -1.35 -11.48
N ALA A 203 -9.45 -2.39 -12.04
CA ALA A 203 -10.64 -2.98 -11.44
C ALA A 203 -10.35 -3.73 -10.13
N LEU A 204 -9.14 -4.26 -9.98
CA LEU A 204 -8.67 -4.90 -8.74
C LEU A 204 -8.14 -3.90 -7.71
N GLY A 205 -7.94 -2.63 -8.05
CA GLY A 205 -7.30 -1.66 -7.15
C GLY A 205 -5.78 -1.85 -7.03
N ILE A 206 -5.16 -2.63 -7.92
CA ILE A 206 -3.71 -2.77 -8.05
C ILE A 206 -3.13 -1.50 -8.66
N LYS A 207 -3.81 -0.88 -9.62
CA LYS A 207 -3.40 0.45 -10.10
C LYS A 207 -4.49 1.45 -9.88
N THR A 208 -4.06 2.68 -9.70
CA THR A 208 -4.94 3.84 -9.62
C THR A 208 -5.15 4.34 -11.04
N ARG A 209 -6.41 4.58 -11.40
CA ARG A 209 -6.71 5.21 -12.70
C ARG A 209 -6.04 6.58 -12.73
N PRO A 210 -5.49 7.01 -13.88
CA PRO A 210 -4.98 8.37 -14.02
C PRO A 210 -6.06 9.36 -13.53
N PRO A 211 -5.69 10.36 -12.72
CA PRO A 211 -6.64 11.33 -12.22
C PRO A 211 -7.35 12.03 -13.38
N ASP A 212 -8.63 12.35 -13.18
CA ASP A 212 -9.41 13.12 -14.15
C ASP A 212 -8.71 14.47 -14.38
N PRO A 213 -8.42 14.87 -15.64
CA PRO A 213 -7.77 16.15 -15.92
C PRO A 213 -8.45 17.36 -15.28
N VAL A 214 -9.78 17.30 -15.09
CA VAL A 214 -10.54 18.34 -14.38
C VAL A 214 -10.18 18.37 -12.91
N LYS A 215 -10.09 17.21 -12.26
CA LYS A 215 -9.71 17.07 -10.85
C LYS A 215 -8.26 17.45 -10.61
N THR A 216 -7.35 17.06 -11.50
CA THR A 216 -5.95 17.51 -11.43
C THR A 216 -5.86 19.03 -11.50
N ARG A 217 -6.64 19.68 -12.39
CA ARG A 217 -6.67 21.15 -12.43
C ARG A 217 -7.24 21.75 -11.14
N GLN A 218 -8.33 21.20 -10.60
CA GLN A 218 -8.88 21.64 -9.31
C GLN A 218 -7.89 21.47 -8.16
N SER A 219 -7.10 20.39 -8.15
CA SER A 219 -6.03 20.19 -7.18
C SER A 219 -4.98 21.29 -7.25
N VAL A 220 -4.54 21.66 -8.46
CA VAL A 220 -3.60 22.78 -8.67
C VAL A 220 -4.20 24.11 -8.18
N ASP A 221 -5.49 24.35 -8.43
CA ASP A 221 -6.16 25.58 -7.98
C ASP A 221 -6.26 25.65 -6.45
N PHE A 222 -6.52 24.53 -5.76
CA PHE A 222 -6.52 24.47 -4.30
C PHE A 222 -5.13 24.65 -3.71
N TYR A 223 -4.09 24.07 -4.35
CA TYR A 223 -2.70 24.31 -3.97
C TYR A 223 -2.32 25.78 -4.07
N ALA A 224 -2.67 26.45 -5.17
CA ALA A 224 -2.36 27.87 -5.36
C ALA A 224 -2.98 28.74 -4.26
N GLN A 225 -4.25 28.50 -3.92
CA GLN A 225 -4.93 29.19 -2.81
C GLN A 225 -4.26 28.92 -1.46
N ALA A 226 -3.84 27.67 -1.20
CA ALA A 226 -3.15 27.33 0.03
C ALA A 226 -1.77 28.02 0.12
N ALA A 227 -1.03 28.10 -0.99
CA ALA A 227 0.25 28.77 -1.04
C ALA A 227 0.14 30.27 -0.73
N GLU A 228 -0.91 30.93 -1.24
CA GLU A 228 -1.20 32.35 -0.91
C GLU A 228 -1.47 32.56 0.59
N LEU A 229 -2.19 31.64 1.24
CA LEU A 229 -2.44 31.71 2.70
C LEU A 229 -1.18 31.45 3.53
N VAL A 230 -0.21 30.70 3.02
CA VAL A 230 1.05 30.46 3.74
C VAL A 230 1.95 31.71 3.71
N GLU A 231 1.83 32.54 2.68
CA GLU A 231 2.61 33.79 2.59
C GLU A 231 2.22 34.83 3.65
N SER A 232 0.99 34.79 4.19
CA SER A 232 0.56 35.70 5.28
C SER A 232 1.17 35.32 6.63
N GLY A 233 1.37 34.01 6.89
CA GLY A 233 2.13 33.48 8.02
C GLY A 233 1.42 33.40 9.37
N ASP A 234 0.11 33.68 9.44
CA ASP A 234 -0.69 33.58 10.67
C ASP A 234 -1.17 32.13 10.93
N ASP A 235 -1.23 31.69 12.20
CA ASP A 235 -1.60 30.31 12.58
C ASP A 235 -3.02 29.89 12.10
N GLU A 236 -3.96 30.85 12.05
CA GLU A 236 -5.31 30.63 11.50
C GLU A 236 -5.27 30.40 9.98
N ASP A 237 -4.42 31.14 9.26
CA ASP A 237 -4.22 31.00 7.81
C ASP A 237 -3.50 29.70 7.46
N LEU A 238 -2.56 29.24 8.31
CA LEU A 238 -1.91 27.94 8.17
C LEU A 238 -2.89 26.77 8.35
N SER A 239 -3.84 26.90 9.27
CA SER A 239 -4.89 25.89 9.46
C SER A 239 -5.85 25.83 8.25
N ALA A 240 -6.22 26.98 7.69
CA ALA A 240 -7.02 27.07 6.47
C ALA A 240 -6.24 26.54 5.23
N ALA A 241 -4.94 26.81 5.15
CA ALA A 241 -4.07 26.27 4.12
C ALA A 241 -4.00 24.74 4.17
N LEU A 242 -3.89 24.13 5.36
CA LEU A 242 -3.95 22.66 5.50
C LEU A 242 -5.25 22.07 4.96
N GLU A 243 -6.40 22.71 5.22
CA GLU A 243 -7.69 22.22 4.71
C GLU A 243 -7.76 22.27 3.17
N LEU A 244 -7.23 23.34 2.56
CA LEU A 244 -7.12 23.47 1.12
C LEU A 244 -6.17 22.42 0.52
N LEU A 245 -5.05 22.14 1.18
CA LEU A 245 -4.12 21.09 0.75
C LEU A 245 -4.74 19.70 0.88
N ASP A 246 -5.54 19.45 1.92
CA ASP A 246 -6.32 18.22 2.04
C ASP A 246 -7.35 18.06 0.93
N ARG A 247 -7.94 19.17 0.44
CA ARG A 247 -8.83 19.16 -0.72
C ARG A 247 -8.04 18.93 -2.01
N ALA A 248 -6.88 19.56 -2.17
CA ALA A 248 -5.99 19.35 -3.31
C ALA A 248 -5.59 17.87 -3.44
N LEU A 249 -5.18 17.24 -2.34
CA LEU A 249 -4.77 15.85 -2.29
C LEU A 249 -5.93 14.86 -2.39
N ARG A 250 -7.16 15.28 -2.09
CA ARG A 250 -8.37 14.49 -2.36
C ARG A 250 -8.70 14.43 -3.86
N GLU A 251 -8.50 15.53 -4.58
CA GLU A 251 -8.75 15.59 -6.02
C GLU A 251 -7.62 14.96 -6.84
N ASP A 252 -6.36 15.16 -6.40
CA ASP A 252 -5.19 14.54 -7.01
C ASP A 252 -4.19 14.10 -5.93
N PRO A 253 -4.24 12.82 -5.51
CA PRO A 253 -3.32 12.26 -4.53
C PRO A 253 -1.84 12.31 -4.94
N ASP A 254 -1.55 12.46 -6.23
CA ASP A 254 -0.19 12.48 -6.78
C ASP A 254 0.38 13.91 -6.90
N ASN A 255 -0.34 14.96 -6.47
CA ASN A 255 0.12 16.34 -6.49
C ASN A 255 1.25 16.57 -5.46
N ALA A 256 2.50 16.35 -5.89
CA ALA A 256 3.70 16.48 -5.06
C ALA A 256 3.86 17.86 -4.41
N GLN A 257 3.49 18.94 -5.11
CA GLN A 257 3.62 20.30 -4.55
C GLN A 257 2.68 20.52 -3.36
N ALA A 258 1.45 19.99 -3.45
CA ALA A 258 0.50 20.04 -2.36
C ALA A 258 0.94 19.17 -1.17
N GLN A 259 1.53 18.00 -1.43
CA GLN A 259 2.09 17.14 -0.39
C GLN A 259 3.24 17.83 0.36
N ASP A 260 4.22 18.37 -0.36
CA ASP A 260 5.40 19.01 0.22
C ASP A 260 5.03 20.23 1.07
N LEU A 261 4.10 21.05 0.58
CA LEU A 261 3.61 22.21 1.32
C LEU A 261 2.84 21.78 2.57
N LYS A 262 2.02 20.72 2.48
CA LYS A 262 1.28 20.19 3.62
C LYS A 262 2.22 19.66 4.70
N ASP A 263 3.26 18.93 4.33
CA ASP A 263 4.26 18.40 5.26
C ASP A 263 5.00 19.54 5.96
N THR A 264 5.36 20.59 5.21
CA THR A 264 6.02 21.79 5.73
C THR A 264 5.17 22.50 6.78
N ILE A 265 3.89 22.78 6.46
CA ILE A 265 2.97 23.43 7.39
C ILE A 265 2.67 22.52 8.59
N SER A 266 2.50 21.22 8.35
CA SER A 266 2.25 20.23 9.42
C SER A 266 3.42 20.12 10.39
N ALA A 267 4.66 20.33 9.93
CA ALA A 267 5.84 20.42 10.77
C ALA A 267 5.88 21.75 11.54
N GLN A 268 5.51 22.87 10.92
CA GLN A 268 5.43 24.19 11.57
C GLN A 268 4.37 24.23 12.68
N LEU A 269 3.15 23.77 12.38
CA LEU A 269 2.06 23.66 13.36
C LEU A 269 2.30 22.52 14.36
N GLY A 270 2.95 21.44 13.93
CA GLY A 270 3.39 20.34 14.79
C GLY A 270 4.49 20.72 15.79
N GLY A 271 5.30 21.73 15.48
CA GLY A 271 6.25 22.36 16.42
C GLY A 271 5.60 23.26 17.48
N ASN A 272 4.28 23.48 17.39
CA ASN A 272 3.49 24.14 18.44
C ASN A 272 2.85 23.11 19.39
N VAL A 273 3.57 22.04 19.77
CA VAL A 273 3.20 21.28 20.98
C VAL A 273 3.37 22.23 22.15
N ALA A 274 2.28 22.57 22.83
CA ALA A 274 2.38 23.25 24.11
C ALA A 274 3.03 22.30 25.13
N THR A 275 4.35 22.35 25.23
CA THR A 275 5.15 21.61 26.21
C THR A 275 4.91 22.08 27.66
N SER A 276 4.13 23.15 27.82
CA SER A 276 3.75 23.71 29.11
C SER A 276 2.49 24.56 28.94
N LEU A 277 1.53 24.37 29.83
CA LEU A 277 0.43 25.30 30.00
C LEU A 277 0.95 26.64 30.53
N ALA A 278 0.25 27.74 30.23
CA ALA A 278 0.49 29.01 30.92
C ALA A 278 0.32 28.82 32.44
N SER A 279 1.03 29.60 33.27
CA SER A 279 1.01 29.43 34.74
C SER A 279 -0.41 29.43 35.35
N GLU A 280 -1.35 30.12 34.70
CA GLU A 280 -2.77 30.14 35.07
C GLU A 280 -3.51 28.87 34.61
N ASP A 281 -3.33 28.45 33.36
CA ASP A 281 -3.90 27.23 32.80
C ASP A 281 -3.38 25.96 33.50
N MET A 282 -2.12 25.97 33.94
CA MET A 282 -1.52 24.88 34.73
C MET A 282 -2.23 24.71 36.08
N ARG A 283 -2.67 25.81 36.72
CA ARG A 283 -3.46 25.73 37.97
C ARG A 283 -4.79 25.06 37.72
N PHE A 284 -5.47 25.41 36.64
CA PHE A 284 -6.73 24.78 36.26
C PHE A 284 -6.54 23.31 35.87
N TYR A 285 -5.45 22.95 35.20
CA TYR A 285 -5.12 21.56 34.90
C TYR A 285 -4.90 20.74 36.18
N LEU A 286 -4.09 21.22 37.12
CA LEU A 286 -3.89 20.56 38.42
C LEU A 286 -5.19 20.44 39.22
N GLN A 287 -6.05 21.46 39.15
CA GLN A 287 -7.38 21.40 39.74
C GLN A 287 -8.26 20.32 39.10
N ALA A 288 -8.23 20.19 37.77
CA ALA A 288 -8.97 19.14 37.06
C ALA A 288 -8.45 17.74 37.41
N VAL A 289 -7.13 17.56 37.55
CA VAL A 289 -6.53 16.31 38.04
C VAL A 289 -7.03 15.99 39.44
N GLN A 290 -7.01 16.96 40.36
CA GLN A 290 -7.47 16.75 41.73
C GLN A 290 -8.96 16.37 41.78
N LEU A 291 -9.81 17.06 41.01
CA LEU A 291 -11.24 16.75 40.92
C LEU A 291 -11.48 15.34 40.37
N PHE A 292 -10.68 14.90 39.40
CA PHE A 292 -10.77 13.54 38.88
C PHE A 292 -10.37 12.49 39.93
N LEU A 293 -9.31 12.75 40.70
CA LEU A 293 -8.89 11.89 41.82
C LEU A 293 -9.94 11.85 42.95
N ASP A 294 -10.65 12.95 43.17
CA ASP A 294 -11.74 13.06 44.15
C ASP A 294 -13.07 12.45 43.64
N ASN A 295 -13.02 11.69 42.53
CA ASN A 295 -14.16 11.04 41.88
C ASN A 295 -15.27 12.00 41.40
N LYS A 296 -14.91 13.27 41.13
CA LYS A 296 -15.79 14.32 40.58
C LYS A 296 -15.56 14.49 39.08
N ALA A 297 -15.72 13.40 38.32
CA ALA A 297 -15.39 13.36 36.89
C ALA A 297 -16.17 14.39 36.04
N GLY A 298 -17.43 14.70 36.37
CA GLY A 298 -18.20 15.72 35.65
C GLY A 298 -17.64 17.15 35.79
N GLU A 299 -17.15 17.50 36.98
CA GLU A 299 -16.51 18.81 37.22
C GLU A 299 -15.13 18.88 36.57
N ALA A 300 -14.38 17.78 36.61
CA ALA A 300 -13.09 17.65 35.92
C ALA A 300 -13.26 17.78 34.39
N LEU A 301 -14.34 17.23 33.81
CA LEU A 301 -14.64 17.35 32.38
C LEU A 301 -14.93 18.80 31.96
N LEU A 302 -15.63 19.57 32.79
CA LEU A 302 -15.91 20.98 32.51
C LEU A 302 -14.63 21.82 32.43
N ILE A 303 -13.70 21.61 33.38
CA ILE A 303 -12.42 22.34 33.40
C ILE A 303 -11.53 21.93 32.23
N THR A 304 -11.42 20.62 31.96
CA THR A 304 -10.63 20.13 30.81
C THR A 304 -11.20 20.61 29.49
N ASN A 305 -12.53 20.60 29.28
CA ASN A 305 -13.15 21.18 28.08
C ASN A 305 -12.90 22.67 27.94
N LYS A 306 -12.95 23.44 29.04
CA LYS A 306 -12.63 24.86 29.03
C LYS A 306 -11.16 25.12 28.69
N LEU A 307 -10.25 24.30 29.20
CA LEU A 307 -8.83 24.38 28.84
C LEU A 307 -8.60 24.05 27.36
N MET A 308 -9.32 23.06 26.81
CA MET A 308 -9.28 22.68 25.40
C MET A 308 -9.90 23.74 24.46
N GLN A 309 -10.71 24.68 24.96
CA GLN A 309 -11.19 25.78 24.14
C GLN A 309 -10.05 26.72 23.72
N ASN A 310 -9.01 26.86 24.55
CA ASN A 310 -7.80 27.60 24.22
C ASN A 310 -7.00 26.81 23.16
N PRO A 311 -6.81 27.36 21.94
CA PRO A 311 -6.06 26.69 20.87
C PRO A 311 -4.66 26.24 21.30
N ASN A 312 -4.02 27.04 22.16
CA ASN A 312 -2.67 26.76 22.67
C ASN A 312 -2.61 25.51 23.56
N ASN A 313 -3.72 25.05 24.15
CA ASN A 313 -3.72 23.94 25.09
C ASN A 313 -4.18 22.62 24.46
N ARG A 314 -4.80 22.67 23.26
CA ARG A 314 -5.44 21.52 22.61
C ARG A 314 -4.51 20.34 22.36
N ASN A 315 -3.23 20.63 22.17
CA ASN A 315 -2.20 19.66 21.85
C ASN A 315 -1.28 19.36 23.04
N TYR A 316 -1.62 19.79 24.28
CA TYR A 316 -0.85 19.45 25.47
C TYR A 316 -1.12 17.99 25.89
N PRO A 317 -0.12 17.09 25.82
CA PRO A 317 -0.33 15.64 25.95
C PRO A 317 -1.02 15.23 27.26
N ASP A 318 -0.66 15.87 28.37
CA ASP A 318 -1.21 15.52 29.68
C ASP A 318 -2.69 15.93 29.82
N LEU A 319 -3.10 17.03 29.17
CA LEU A 319 -4.50 17.49 29.16
C LEU A 319 -5.37 16.60 28.27
N VAL A 320 -4.86 16.18 27.11
CA VAL A 320 -5.55 15.23 26.21
C VAL A 320 -5.76 13.89 26.93
N ASN A 321 -4.70 13.33 27.53
CA ASN A 321 -4.76 12.07 28.27
C ASN A 321 -5.73 12.15 29.46
N LEU A 322 -5.69 13.25 30.22
CA LEU A 322 -6.63 13.49 31.31
C LEU A 322 -8.08 13.52 30.82
N GLN A 323 -8.36 14.19 29.71
CA GLN A 323 -9.71 14.28 29.14
C GLN A 323 -10.24 12.91 28.71
N GLU A 324 -9.41 12.09 28.05
CA GLU A 324 -9.78 10.72 27.65
C GLU A 324 -10.11 9.85 28.85
N ARG A 325 -9.30 9.92 29.91
CA ARG A 325 -9.53 9.16 31.16
C ARG A 325 -10.81 9.58 31.86
N ILE A 326 -11.11 10.88 31.87
CA ILE A 326 -12.36 11.41 32.42
C ILE A 326 -13.56 10.94 31.60
N LYS A 327 -13.51 11.06 30.26
CA LYS A 327 -14.57 10.61 29.35
C LYS A 327 -14.85 9.11 29.50
N ALA A 328 -13.80 8.28 29.53
CA ALA A 328 -13.89 6.85 29.77
C ALA A 328 -14.55 6.50 31.12
N SER A 329 -14.27 7.28 32.18
CA SER A 329 -14.91 7.09 33.50
C SER A 329 -16.40 7.44 33.52
N LEU A 330 -16.83 8.31 32.60
CA LEU A 330 -18.21 8.77 32.46
C LEU A 330 -19.01 8.00 31.40
N GLN A 331 -18.39 7.04 30.71
CA GLN A 331 -18.95 6.33 29.55
C GLN A 331 -19.36 7.29 28.40
N LEU A 332 -18.57 8.35 28.17
CA LEU A 332 -18.77 9.37 27.14
C LEU A 332 -17.71 9.31 26.03
#